data_AF-A0A3D5FPR6-F1
#
_entry.id   AF-A0A3D5FPR6-F1
#
_cell.length_a   1.000
_cell.length_b   1.000
_cell.length_c   1.000
_cell.angle_alpha   90.00
_cell.angle_beta   90.00
_cell.angle_gamma   90.00
#
_symmetry.space_group_name_H-M   'P 1'
#
loop_
_entity.id
_entity.type
_entity.pdbx_description
1 polymer ?
#
loop_
_entity_poly.entity_id
_entity_poly.type
_entity_poly.pdbx_seq_one_letter_code
_entity_poly.pdbx_strand_id
1 'polypeptide(L)'
;GGDVYPEHALRTIDGASLDTRYSRWGIGLCPSREAINQWTKDGLVDIAQRYDVDGFCVDHARYPQPASVSALAACGCASCVEEGTILGFDVSILHQALRDTVRRVRDIKGSRLQQLARDRLSPEQLWAALEISPHVTEWFQMRSALLAKQMQRFREGVQQIDASMVFGCDIFAPSVSLFGGHDLALWETATDYITGGSSAGGVVGWATASTNAAFEWTRSLAEVTQGAEADWLELTLQVLGVDDLAIPRDIEALDQGRDLPIEELYDREIARLVADTSDRVPLYPPVSAGGDPERTRRLCRSIADHGGHGAMMTLAPDRKETLRAIQEGFGA
;
A
#
# COMPACT_ATOMS: atom_id res chain seq x y z
N GLY A 1 -7.82 -1.35 14.66
CA GLY A 1 -9.26 -0.96 14.61
C GLY A 1 -10.14 -2.16 14.92
N GLY A 2 -10.07 -3.20 14.10
CA GLY A 2 -10.74 -4.48 14.35
C GLY A 2 -10.28 -5.22 15.61
N ASP A 3 -9.09 -4.91 16.13
CA ASP A 3 -8.64 -5.40 17.44
C ASP A 3 -9.49 -4.86 18.60
N VAL A 4 -10.05 -3.65 18.43
CA VAL A 4 -10.89 -2.97 19.43
C VAL A 4 -12.37 -3.28 19.19
N TYR A 5 -12.79 -3.33 17.92
CA TYR A 5 -14.17 -3.60 17.50
C TYR A 5 -14.25 -4.87 16.64
N PRO A 6 -14.14 -6.07 17.23
CA PRO A 6 -14.04 -7.35 16.51
C PRO A 6 -15.28 -7.71 15.66
N GLU A 7 -16.44 -7.15 16.00
CA GLU A 7 -17.69 -7.25 15.23
C GLU A 7 -17.61 -6.50 13.88
N HIS A 8 -16.74 -5.50 13.80
CA HIS A 8 -16.49 -4.68 12.61
C HIS A 8 -15.16 -5.00 11.93
N ALA A 9 -14.36 -5.92 12.49
CA ALA A 9 -13.09 -6.34 11.93
C ALA A 9 -13.20 -6.95 10.53
N LEU A 10 -12.12 -6.85 9.76
CA LEU A 10 -11.93 -7.58 8.51
C LEU A 10 -12.11 -9.09 8.71
N ARG A 11 -12.66 -9.75 7.69
CA ARG A 11 -12.85 -11.20 7.66
C ARG A 11 -12.26 -11.76 6.37
N THR A 12 -11.76 -12.98 6.44
CA THR A 12 -11.35 -13.74 5.25
C THR A 12 -12.54 -13.93 4.28
N ILE A 13 -12.27 -14.34 3.04
CA ILE A 13 -13.32 -14.70 2.06
C ILE A 13 -14.22 -15.86 2.50
N ASP A 14 -13.81 -16.63 3.50
CA ASP A 14 -14.59 -17.72 4.09
C ASP A 14 -15.28 -17.30 5.41
N GLY A 15 -15.25 -16.01 5.75
CA GLY A 15 -15.92 -15.45 6.92
C GLY A 15 -15.18 -15.62 8.25
N ALA A 16 -14.01 -16.28 8.26
CA ALA A 16 -13.19 -16.43 9.45
C ALA A 16 -12.49 -15.12 9.85
N SER A 17 -12.11 -15.01 11.14
CA SER A 17 -11.20 -13.96 11.62
C SER A 17 -9.84 -14.04 10.92
N LEU A 18 -9.13 -12.91 10.82
CA LEU A 18 -7.75 -12.90 10.36
C LEU A 18 -6.83 -13.61 11.35
N ASP A 19 -5.73 -14.17 10.83
CA ASP A 19 -4.72 -14.84 11.64
C ASP A 19 -3.93 -13.81 12.47
N THR A 20 -3.98 -13.97 13.79
CA THR A 20 -3.36 -13.06 14.74
C THR A 20 -1.83 -13.09 14.70
N ARG A 21 -1.19 -14.07 14.05
CA ARG A 21 0.26 -14.06 13.80
C ARG A 21 0.69 -12.85 12.97
N TYR A 22 -0.19 -12.32 12.12
CA TYR A 22 0.06 -11.15 11.28
C TYR A 22 -0.53 -9.85 11.88
N SER A 23 -0.93 -9.88 13.16
CA SER A 23 -1.48 -8.72 13.89
C SER A 23 -0.47 -7.59 14.11
N ARG A 24 0.83 -7.83 13.88
CA ARG A 24 1.87 -6.78 13.94
C ARG A 24 1.57 -5.60 13.00
N TRP A 25 0.80 -5.85 11.94
CA TRP A 25 0.36 -4.85 10.96
C TRP A 25 -1.06 -4.32 11.24
N GLY A 26 -1.63 -4.68 12.39
CA GLY A 26 -2.97 -4.34 12.84
C GLY A 26 -4.09 -5.15 12.17
N ILE A 27 -5.23 -5.26 12.85
CA ILE A 27 -6.48 -5.73 12.22
C ILE A 27 -7.32 -4.51 11.86
N GLY A 28 -7.55 -4.32 10.56
CA GLY A 28 -8.39 -3.25 10.03
C GLY A 28 -9.88 -3.45 10.33
N LEU A 29 -10.65 -2.38 10.20
CA LEU A 29 -12.11 -2.44 10.13
C LEU A 29 -12.53 -2.76 8.70
N CYS A 30 -13.68 -3.41 8.53
CA CYS A 30 -14.23 -3.68 7.21
C CYS A 30 -14.69 -2.37 6.53
N PRO A 31 -14.20 -2.05 5.31
CA PRO A 31 -14.49 -0.78 4.63
C PRO A 31 -15.92 -0.70 4.07
N SER A 32 -16.64 -1.82 4.05
CA SER A 32 -18.04 -1.89 3.60
C SER A 32 -19.03 -1.85 4.76
N ARG A 33 -18.58 -1.60 5.99
CA ARG A 33 -19.49 -1.48 7.15
C ARG A 33 -20.10 -0.08 7.18
N GLU A 34 -21.37 0.00 6.84
CA GLU A 34 -22.11 1.27 6.82
C GLU A 34 -22.03 2.03 8.15
N ALA A 35 -22.17 1.34 9.28
CA ALA A 35 -22.05 1.98 10.60
C ALA A 35 -20.68 2.64 10.83
N ILE A 36 -19.59 2.02 10.35
CA ILE A 36 -18.24 2.58 10.46
C ILE A 36 -18.09 3.76 9.51
N ASN A 37 -18.52 3.62 8.25
CA ASN A 37 -18.39 4.67 7.25
C ASN A 37 -19.23 5.91 7.62
N GLN A 38 -20.44 5.71 8.13
CA GLN A 38 -21.29 6.80 8.61
C GLN A 38 -20.65 7.50 9.82
N TRP A 39 -20.14 6.74 10.80
CA TRP A 39 -19.44 7.31 11.95
C TRP A 39 -18.20 8.13 11.55
N THR A 40 -17.38 7.61 10.63
CA THR A 40 -16.20 8.33 10.11
C THR A 40 -16.62 9.63 9.41
N LYS A 41 -17.64 9.57 8.55
CA LYS A 41 -18.16 10.75 7.86
C LYS A 41 -18.65 11.81 8.85
N ASP A 42 -19.46 11.41 9.82
CA ASP A 42 -20.03 12.33 10.80
C ASP A 42 -18.94 12.99 11.66
N GLY A 43 -17.90 12.24 12.02
CA GLY A 43 -16.74 12.79 12.72
C GLY A 43 -15.99 13.84 11.91
N LEU A 44 -15.72 13.57 10.63
CA LEU A 44 -15.06 14.54 9.74
C LEU A 44 -15.91 15.81 9.54
N VAL A 45 -17.22 15.65 9.36
CA VAL A 45 -18.17 16.77 9.23
C VAL A 45 -18.25 17.59 10.52
N ASP A 46 -18.32 16.95 11.69
CA ASP A 46 -18.36 17.66 12.97
C ASP A 46 -17.06 18.47 13.20
N ILE A 47 -15.90 17.92 12.80
CA ILE A 47 -14.63 18.66 12.84
C ILE A 47 -14.68 19.88 11.90
N ALA A 48 -15.11 19.68 10.65
CA ALA A 48 -15.22 20.75 9.66
C ALA A 48 -16.17 21.88 10.09
N GLN A 49 -17.20 21.57 10.87
CA GLN A 49 -18.16 22.57 11.38
C GLN A 49 -17.66 23.37 12.58
N ARG A 50 -16.76 22.78 13.40
CA ARG A 50 -16.39 23.33 14.71
C ARG A 50 -15.03 23.98 14.75
N TYR A 51 -14.12 23.54 13.89
CA TYR A 51 -12.73 23.98 13.91
C TYR A 51 -12.39 24.70 12.61
N ASP A 52 -11.52 25.70 12.72
CA ASP A 52 -10.94 26.42 11.59
C ASP A 52 -9.80 25.58 11.00
N VAL A 53 -10.15 24.75 10.02
CA VAL A 53 -9.22 23.84 9.32
C VAL A 53 -9.37 24.00 7.80
N ASP A 54 -8.25 24.00 7.09
CA ASP A 54 -8.24 24.13 5.62
C ASP A 54 -8.62 22.82 4.90
N GLY A 55 -8.61 21.69 5.61
CA GLY A 55 -8.86 20.38 5.02
C GLY A 55 -8.38 19.21 5.86
N PHE A 56 -8.35 18.03 5.22
CA PHE A 56 -8.04 16.76 5.85
C PHE A 56 -6.95 16.00 5.09
N CYS A 57 -6.06 15.37 5.85
CA CYS A 57 -5.24 14.25 5.39
C CYS A 57 -5.71 13.01 6.15
N VAL A 58 -6.51 12.16 5.51
CA VAL A 58 -7.01 10.94 6.14
C VAL A 58 -5.89 9.92 6.16
N ASP A 59 -5.56 9.47 7.37
CA ASP A 59 -4.55 8.45 7.60
C ASP A 59 -5.21 7.05 7.61
N HIS A 60 -4.51 6.04 7.10
CA HIS A 60 -4.91 4.64 7.09
C HIS A 60 -6.26 4.33 6.39
N ALA A 61 -6.64 5.05 5.32
CA ALA A 61 -7.76 4.64 4.45
C ALA A 61 -7.33 3.50 3.52
N ARG A 62 -7.04 2.35 4.13
CA ARG A 62 -6.36 1.22 3.49
C ARG A 62 -6.70 -0.10 4.18
N TYR A 63 -6.50 -1.20 3.47
CA TYR A 63 -6.40 -2.51 4.10
C TYR A 63 -5.08 -2.63 4.88
N PRO A 64 -4.91 -3.64 5.76
CA PRO A 64 -3.66 -3.85 6.47
C PRO A 64 -2.48 -3.89 5.51
N GLN A 65 -1.30 -3.53 6.04
CA GLN A 65 -0.08 -3.44 5.25
C GLN A 65 0.13 -4.74 4.44
N PRO A 66 0.51 -4.67 3.14
CA PRO A 66 0.55 -5.85 2.26
C PRO A 66 1.42 -7.04 2.70
N ALA A 67 2.42 -6.81 3.55
CA ALA A 67 3.20 -7.84 4.24
C ALA A 67 2.35 -8.66 5.25
N SER A 68 1.15 -8.19 5.61
CA SER A 68 0.11 -9.03 6.22
C SER A 68 -0.50 -9.94 5.17
N VAL A 69 0.14 -11.10 4.94
CA VAL A 69 -0.29 -12.09 3.92
C VAL A 69 -1.73 -12.53 4.13
N SER A 70 -2.14 -12.71 5.39
CA SER A 70 -3.52 -13.09 5.73
C SER A 70 -4.57 -12.03 5.32
N ALA A 71 -4.16 -10.76 5.20
CA ALA A 71 -5.04 -9.66 4.84
C ALA A 71 -5.16 -9.45 3.32
N LEU A 72 -4.28 -10.02 2.49
CA LEU A 72 -4.33 -9.88 1.03
C LEU A 72 -5.63 -10.43 0.43
N ALA A 73 -6.17 -11.49 1.04
CA ALA A 73 -7.46 -12.09 0.67
C ALA A 73 -8.62 -11.57 1.55
N ALA A 74 -8.43 -10.49 2.30
CA ALA A 74 -9.48 -9.85 3.09
C ALA A 74 -9.84 -8.47 2.50
N CYS A 75 -11.05 -7.94 2.66
CA CYS A 75 -12.19 -8.47 3.40
C CYS A 75 -13.19 -9.16 2.45
N GLY A 76 -13.65 -10.35 2.78
CA GLY A 76 -14.70 -11.04 2.01
C GLY A 76 -15.98 -11.28 2.81
N CYS A 77 -16.31 -10.42 3.79
CA CYS A 77 -17.56 -10.55 4.53
C CYS A 77 -18.78 -10.20 3.66
N ALA A 78 -19.99 -10.55 4.13
CA ALA A 78 -21.24 -10.28 3.41
C ALA A 78 -21.40 -8.83 2.92
N SER A 79 -21.03 -7.84 3.73
CA SER A 79 -21.09 -6.42 3.32
C SER A 79 -20.14 -6.10 2.16
N CYS A 80 -18.96 -6.71 2.10
CA CYS A 80 -18.02 -6.51 0.97
C CYS A 80 -18.49 -7.25 -0.29
N VAL A 81 -19.12 -8.41 -0.13
CA VAL A 81 -19.75 -9.14 -1.25
C VAL A 81 -20.88 -8.33 -1.85
N GLU A 82 -21.77 -7.79 -1.01
CA GLU A 82 -22.89 -6.94 -1.45
C GLU A 82 -22.39 -5.67 -2.15
N GLU A 83 -21.52 -4.91 -1.49
CA GLU A 83 -20.99 -3.66 -2.05
C GLU A 83 -20.14 -3.88 -3.31
N GLY A 84 -19.34 -4.95 -3.36
CA GLY A 84 -18.57 -5.32 -4.56
C GLY A 84 -19.49 -5.67 -5.73
N THR A 85 -20.59 -6.38 -5.47
CA THR A 85 -21.60 -6.70 -6.49
C THR A 85 -22.29 -5.44 -6.99
N ILE A 86 -22.64 -4.49 -6.10
CA ILE A 86 -23.22 -3.20 -6.48
C ILE A 86 -22.27 -2.40 -7.38
N LEU A 87 -20.96 -2.48 -7.13
CA LEU A 87 -19.92 -1.88 -7.98
C LEU A 87 -19.68 -2.63 -9.31
N GLY A 88 -20.37 -3.75 -9.54
CA GLY A 88 -20.33 -4.49 -10.81
C GLY A 88 -19.33 -5.64 -10.85
N PHE A 89 -18.71 -6.02 -9.74
CA PHE A 89 -17.77 -7.14 -9.68
C PHE A 89 -18.50 -8.48 -9.50
N ASP A 90 -18.03 -9.54 -10.17
CA ASP A 90 -18.45 -10.91 -9.85
C ASP A 90 -17.62 -11.45 -8.68
N VAL A 91 -18.03 -11.10 -7.47
CA VAL A 91 -17.29 -11.45 -6.24
C VAL A 91 -17.13 -12.96 -6.06
N SER A 92 -18.05 -13.77 -6.59
CA SER A 92 -17.96 -15.23 -6.52
C SER A 92 -16.77 -15.74 -7.34
N ILE A 93 -16.60 -15.25 -8.57
CA ILE A 93 -15.45 -15.57 -9.40
C ILE A 93 -14.14 -15.09 -8.75
N LEU A 94 -14.12 -13.89 -8.17
CA LEU A 94 -12.95 -13.35 -7.48
C LEU A 94 -12.52 -14.25 -6.29
N HIS A 95 -13.48 -14.64 -5.45
CA HIS A 95 -13.22 -15.56 -4.33
C HIS A 95 -12.71 -16.92 -4.81
N GLN A 96 -13.28 -17.46 -5.89
CA GLN A 96 -12.82 -18.73 -6.46
C GLN A 96 -11.37 -18.61 -6.98
N ALA A 97 -11.04 -17.53 -7.68
CA ALA A 97 -9.70 -17.27 -8.19
C ALA A 97 -8.65 -17.20 -7.07
N LEU A 98 -8.97 -16.59 -5.93
CA LEU A 98 -8.10 -16.58 -4.76
C LEU A 98 -7.86 -17.99 -4.20
N ARG A 99 -8.92 -18.79 -4.04
CA ARG A 99 -8.80 -20.18 -3.56
C ARG A 99 -7.97 -21.03 -4.52
N ASP A 100 -8.14 -20.85 -5.82
CA ASP A 100 -7.40 -21.56 -6.86
C ASP A 100 -5.92 -21.18 -6.82
N THR A 101 -5.63 -19.88 -6.64
CA THR A 101 -4.26 -19.37 -6.52
C THR A 101 -3.55 -19.94 -5.29
N VAL A 102 -4.21 -19.94 -4.12
CA VAL A 102 -3.64 -20.53 -2.90
C VAL A 102 -3.33 -22.02 -3.09
N ARG A 103 -4.22 -22.77 -3.75
CA ARG A 103 -3.98 -24.19 -4.05
C ARG A 103 -2.78 -24.37 -5.00
N ARG A 104 -2.72 -23.61 -6.08
CA ARG A 104 -1.62 -23.66 -7.06
C ARG A 104 -0.28 -23.34 -6.44
N VAL A 105 -0.21 -22.26 -5.65
CA VAL A 105 1.00 -21.86 -4.94
C VAL A 105 1.43 -22.95 -3.97
N ARG A 106 0.50 -23.53 -3.21
CA ARG A 106 0.80 -24.63 -2.28
C ARG A 106 1.39 -25.86 -3.00
N ASP A 107 0.87 -26.16 -4.19
CA ASP A 107 1.23 -27.36 -4.95
C ASP A 107 2.43 -27.14 -5.90
N ILE A 108 3.08 -25.96 -5.86
CA ILE A 108 4.23 -25.66 -6.72
C ILE A 108 5.40 -26.59 -6.38
N LYS A 109 5.95 -27.24 -7.41
CA LYS A 109 7.13 -28.10 -7.24
C LYS A 109 8.37 -27.26 -7.02
N GLY A 110 9.25 -27.68 -6.11
CA GLY A 110 10.52 -26.99 -5.85
C GLY A 110 11.38 -26.75 -7.10
N SER A 111 11.42 -27.70 -8.04
CA SER A 111 12.16 -27.51 -9.30
C SER A 111 11.55 -26.42 -10.19
N ARG A 112 10.23 -26.26 -10.17
CA ARG A 112 9.53 -25.18 -10.90
C ARG A 112 9.78 -23.84 -10.23
N LEU A 113 9.73 -23.79 -8.90
CA LEU A 113 10.04 -22.58 -8.13
C LEU A 113 11.48 -22.10 -8.43
N GLN A 114 12.46 -23.00 -8.36
CA GLN A 114 13.86 -22.71 -8.70
C GLN A 114 14.05 -22.20 -10.12
N GLN A 115 13.30 -22.74 -11.07
CA GLN A 115 13.35 -22.28 -12.45
C GLN A 115 12.83 -20.83 -12.54
N LEU A 116 11.64 -20.56 -11.99
CA LEU A 116 11.04 -19.23 -12.00
C LEU A 116 11.94 -18.18 -11.33
N ALA A 117 12.60 -18.55 -10.23
CA ALA A 117 13.54 -17.67 -9.52
C ALA A 117 14.73 -17.25 -10.41
N ARG A 118 15.20 -18.14 -11.29
CA ARG A 118 16.33 -17.87 -12.18
C ARG A 118 15.95 -17.13 -13.46
N ASP A 119 14.71 -17.31 -13.93
CA ASP A 119 14.26 -16.80 -15.22
C ASP A 119 14.12 -15.26 -15.24
N ARG A 120 14.10 -14.58 -14.08
CA ARG A 120 14.03 -13.11 -13.92
C ARG A 120 12.94 -12.49 -14.80
N LEU A 121 11.72 -12.96 -14.56
CA LEU A 121 10.54 -12.59 -15.33
C LEU A 121 9.99 -11.24 -14.85
N SER A 122 9.38 -10.47 -15.75
CA SER A 122 8.57 -9.32 -15.34
C SER A 122 7.40 -9.77 -14.46
N PRO A 123 6.80 -8.90 -13.63
CA PRO A 123 5.63 -9.27 -12.82
C PRO A 123 4.51 -9.93 -13.63
N GLU A 124 4.20 -9.42 -14.83
CA GLU A 124 3.15 -9.96 -15.70
C GLU A 124 3.51 -11.35 -16.24
N GLN A 125 4.78 -11.53 -16.64
CA GLN A 125 5.29 -12.82 -17.09
C GLN A 125 5.27 -13.84 -15.96
N LEU A 126 5.62 -13.43 -14.74
CA LEU A 126 5.59 -14.28 -13.56
C LEU A 126 4.14 -14.68 -13.19
N TRP A 127 3.19 -13.74 -13.27
CA TRP A 127 1.77 -14.02 -13.08
C TRP A 127 1.25 -15.08 -14.04
N ALA A 128 1.60 -14.93 -15.32
CA ALA A 128 1.28 -15.91 -16.35
C ALA A 128 1.98 -17.26 -16.11
N ALA A 129 3.25 -17.25 -15.71
CA ALA A 129 4.05 -18.45 -15.48
C ALA A 129 3.63 -19.24 -14.23
N LEU A 130 3.02 -18.57 -13.25
CA LEU A 130 2.36 -19.15 -12.07
C LEU A 130 0.89 -19.54 -12.35
N GLU A 131 0.39 -19.27 -13.57
CA GLU A 131 -1.00 -19.50 -13.98
C GLU A 131 -2.00 -18.83 -13.03
N ILE A 132 -1.67 -17.63 -12.55
CA ILE A 132 -2.54 -16.87 -11.67
C ILE A 132 -3.63 -16.21 -12.51
N SER A 133 -4.87 -16.39 -12.09
CA SER A 133 -6.03 -15.85 -12.78
C SER A 133 -6.01 -14.31 -12.80
N PRO A 134 -6.38 -13.65 -13.91
CA PRO A 134 -6.53 -12.18 -13.94
C PRO A 134 -7.55 -11.68 -12.92
N HIS A 135 -8.50 -12.53 -12.52
CA HIS A 135 -9.47 -12.23 -11.46
C HIS A 135 -8.82 -11.99 -10.08
N VAL A 136 -7.55 -12.36 -9.87
CA VAL A 136 -6.82 -11.97 -8.65
C VAL A 136 -6.45 -10.48 -8.69
N THR A 137 -6.09 -9.95 -9.85
CA THR A 137 -5.88 -8.51 -10.01
C THR A 137 -7.20 -7.76 -9.86
N GLU A 138 -8.27 -8.28 -10.45
CA GLU A 138 -9.63 -7.72 -10.28
C GLU A 138 -10.09 -7.73 -8.81
N TRP A 139 -9.66 -8.71 -8.01
CA TRP A 139 -9.91 -8.71 -6.56
C TRP A 139 -9.28 -7.49 -5.86
N PHE A 140 -8.04 -7.16 -6.18
CA PHE A 140 -7.40 -5.97 -5.62
C PHE A 140 -8.03 -4.68 -6.14
N GLN A 141 -8.47 -4.65 -7.40
CA GLN A 141 -9.23 -3.53 -7.96
C GLN A 141 -10.59 -3.34 -7.28
N MET A 142 -11.32 -4.43 -6.99
CA MET A 142 -12.55 -4.36 -6.20
C MET A 142 -12.30 -3.79 -4.81
N ARG A 143 -11.27 -4.28 -4.12
CA ARG A 143 -10.87 -3.79 -2.81
C ARG A 143 -10.57 -2.30 -2.84
N SER A 144 -9.84 -1.86 -3.85
CA SER A 144 -9.56 -0.45 -4.13
C SER A 144 -10.84 0.36 -4.35
N ALA A 145 -11.73 -0.10 -5.23
CA ALA A 145 -12.99 0.58 -5.53
C ALA A 145 -13.91 0.74 -4.31
N LEU A 146 -13.95 -0.25 -3.42
CA LEU A 146 -14.70 -0.16 -2.16
C LEU A 146 -14.20 0.98 -1.27
N LEU A 147 -12.88 1.12 -1.14
CA LEU A 147 -12.26 2.19 -0.36
C LEU A 147 -12.41 3.55 -1.04
N ALA A 148 -12.19 3.63 -2.37
CA ALA A 148 -12.36 4.87 -3.14
C ALA A 148 -13.79 5.42 -3.03
N LYS A 149 -14.81 4.56 -3.09
CA LYS A 149 -16.22 4.94 -2.87
C LYS A 149 -16.42 5.65 -1.52
N GLN A 150 -15.83 5.13 -0.44
CA GLN A 150 -15.96 5.75 0.88
C GLN A 150 -15.16 7.04 0.99
N MET A 151 -13.95 7.08 0.42
CA MET A 151 -13.14 8.30 0.37
C MET A 151 -13.86 9.44 -0.36
N GLN A 152 -14.48 9.15 -1.49
CA GLN A 152 -15.33 10.11 -2.19
C GLN A 152 -16.51 10.57 -1.31
N ARG A 153 -17.21 9.65 -0.66
CA ARG A 153 -18.31 9.98 0.28
C ARG A 153 -17.85 10.90 1.42
N PHE A 154 -16.64 10.70 1.93
CA PHE A 154 -16.07 11.53 3.00
C PHE A 154 -15.69 12.91 2.49
N ARG A 155 -15.00 12.99 1.35
CA ARG A 155 -14.68 14.25 0.66
C ARG A 155 -15.93 15.08 0.41
N GLU A 156 -16.96 14.48 -0.20
CA GLU A 156 -18.23 15.15 -0.46
C GLU A 156 -18.91 15.62 0.83
N GLY A 157 -18.79 14.85 1.92
CA GLY A 157 -19.31 15.24 3.22
C GLY A 157 -18.68 16.51 3.77
N VAL A 158 -17.35 16.63 3.72
CA VAL A 158 -16.65 17.81 4.23
C VAL A 158 -16.83 19.02 3.29
N GLN A 159 -16.80 18.80 1.97
CA GLN A 159 -16.98 19.87 0.98
C GLN A 159 -18.40 20.44 0.91
N GLN A 160 -19.39 19.72 1.46
CA GLN A 160 -20.73 20.28 1.70
C GLN A 160 -20.75 21.34 2.81
N ILE A 161 -19.80 21.30 3.74
CA ILE A 161 -19.64 22.31 4.80
C ILE A 161 -18.89 23.51 4.27
N ASP A 162 -17.76 23.27 3.59
CA ASP A 162 -16.98 24.29 2.90
C ASP A 162 -16.36 23.71 1.63
N ALA A 163 -16.79 24.22 0.47
CA ALA A 163 -16.34 23.75 -0.83
C ALA A 163 -14.85 24.01 -1.12
N SER A 164 -14.17 24.84 -0.30
CA SER A 164 -12.74 25.09 -0.42
C SER A 164 -11.86 24.10 0.33
N MET A 165 -12.44 23.25 1.19
CA MET A 165 -11.68 22.28 1.97
C MET A 165 -11.01 21.23 1.08
N VAL A 166 -9.70 21.07 1.28
CA VAL A 166 -8.92 20.02 0.61
C VAL A 166 -9.05 18.68 1.34
N PHE A 167 -9.11 17.58 0.60
CA PHE A 167 -9.26 16.25 1.17
C PHE A 167 -8.32 15.25 0.50
N GLY A 168 -7.32 14.77 1.24
CA GLY A 168 -6.36 13.79 0.73
C GLY A 168 -6.18 12.60 1.66
N CYS A 169 -5.28 11.72 1.26
CA CYS A 169 -5.02 10.47 1.96
C CYS A 169 -3.55 10.08 1.89
N ASP A 170 -3.07 9.44 2.95
CA ASP A 170 -1.83 8.69 2.88
C ASP A 170 -2.06 7.35 2.15
N ILE A 171 -1.29 7.10 1.09
CA ILE A 171 -1.31 5.83 0.37
C ILE A 171 -0.05 5.02 0.67
N PHE A 172 -0.14 3.72 0.40
CA PHE A 172 1.06 2.88 0.36
C PHE A 172 1.97 3.27 -0.80
N ALA A 173 3.23 2.81 -0.74
CA ALA A 173 4.17 2.95 -1.84
C ALA A 173 3.59 2.34 -3.13
N PRO A 174 3.76 2.97 -4.30
CA PRO A 174 3.23 2.48 -5.57
C PRO A 174 3.49 1.00 -5.86
N SER A 175 4.67 0.47 -5.54
CA SER A 175 5.00 -0.96 -5.70
C SER A 175 4.08 -1.93 -4.97
N VAL A 176 3.40 -1.48 -3.90
CA VAL A 176 2.50 -2.30 -3.11
C VAL A 176 1.11 -1.68 -2.92
N SER A 177 0.83 -0.56 -3.59
CA SER A 177 -0.37 0.26 -3.36
C SER A 177 -1.64 -0.53 -3.64
N LEU A 178 -1.70 -1.22 -4.77
CA LEU A 178 -2.85 -2.02 -5.16
C LEU A 178 -3.18 -3.13 -4.14
N PHE A 179 -2.17 -3.79 -3.57
CA PHE A 179 -2.36 -4.84 -2.56
C PHE A 179 -2.96 -4.31 -1.26
N GLY A 180 -2.67 -3.05 -0.93
CA GLY A 180 -3.25 -2.31 0.20
C GLY A 180 -4.59 -1.65 -0.11
N GLY A 181 -5.08 -1.77 -1.35
CA GLY A 181 -6.33 -1.21 -1.82
C GLY A 181 -6.21 0.21 -2.38
N HIS A 182 -5.08 0.57 -2.97
CA HIS A 182 -4.83 1.87 -3.60
C HIS A 182 -4.50 1.71 -5.08
N ASP A 183 -5.53 1.76 -5.92
CA ASP A 183 -5.39 1.98 -7.37
C ASP A 183 -5.21 3.49 -7.59
N LEU A 184 -4.03 3.89 -8.04
CA LEU A 184 -3.62 5.29 -8.04
C LEU A 184 -4.50 6.15 -8.94
N ALA A 185 -4.79 5.69 -10.16
CA ALA A 185 -5.66 6.39 -11.10
C ALA A 185 -7.09 6.52 -10.57
N LEU A 186 -7.59 5.51 -9.85
CA LEU A 186 -8.89 5.61 -9.18
C LEU A 186 -8.85 6.58 -8.00
N TRP A 187 -7.76 6.60 -7.23
CA TRP A 187 -7.60 7.47 -6.07
C TRP A 187 -7.67 8.96 -6.41
N GLU A 188 -7.18 9.35 -7.58
CA GLU A 188 -7.29 10.72 -8.08
C GLU A 188 -8.75 11.18 -8.24
N THR A 189 -9.72 10.25 -8.33
CA THR A 189 -11.14 10.60 -8.41
C THR A 189 -11.76 10.84 -7.03
N ALA A 190 -11.20 10.23 -5.99
CA ALA A 190 -11.75 10.19 -4.64
C ALA A 190 -11.08 11.17 -3.66
N THR A 191 -9.97 11.79 -4.06
CA THR A 191 -9.17 12.73 -3.26
C THR A 191 -8.85 14.00 -4.05
N ASP A 192 -8.38 15.04 -3.39
CA ASP A 192 -7.90 16.29 -3.99
C ASP A 192 -6.37 16.37 -4.04
N TYR A 193 -5.67 15.43 -3.38
CA TYR A 193 -4.23 15.22 -3.46
C TYR A 193 -3.88 13.82 -2.95
N ILE A 194 -2.73 13.33 -3.40
CA ILE A 194 -2.17 12.05 -2.95
C ILE A 194 -0.87 12.30 -2.20
N THR A 195 -0.72 11.67 -1.04
CA THR A 195 0.53 11.66 -0.28
C THR A 195 0.84 10.25 0.21
N GLY A 196 1.98 10.03 0.84
CA GLY A 196 2.34 8.75 1.44
C GLY A 196 2.46 8.84 2.95
N GLY A 197 2.37 7.70 3.62
CA GLY A 197 2.66 7.63 5.05
C GLY A 197 4.12 8.01 5.34
N SER A 198 4.34 9.06 6.13
CA SER A 198 5.67 9.40 6.65
C SER A 198 5.86 8.77 8.03
N SER A 199 6.39 7.54 8.11
CA SER A 199 6.79 7.00 9.41
C SER A 199 8.17 7.54 9.81
N ALA A 200 8.18 8.49 10.75
CA ALA A 200 9.36 8.79 11.55
C ALA A 200 9.71 7.55 12.37
N GLY A 201 10.58 6.68 11.85
CA GLY A 201 10.96 5.43 12.52
C GLY A 201 11.16 4.20 11.61
N GLY A 202 10.98 4.31 10.30
CA GLY A 202 11.52 3.31 9.35
C GLY A 202 10.73 2.00 9.18
N VAL A 203 9.58 1.84 9.83
CA VAL A 203 8.79 0.58 9.75
C VAL A 203 7.81 0.57 8.56
N VAL A 204 7.28 1.73 8.14
CA VAL A 204 6.32 1.86 7.03
C VAL A 204 6.62 3.14 6.26
N GLY A 205 7.73 3.17 5.54
CA GLY A 205 8.08 4.26 4.62
C GLY A 205 7.98 3.76 3.19
N TRP A 206 7.72 4.64 2.23
CA TRP A 206 7.67 4.24 0.82
C TRP A 206 8.93 3.48 0.38
N ALA A 207 10.10 3.90 0.87
CA ALA A 207 11.38 3.26 0.54
C ALA A 207 11.58 1.84 1.11
N THR A 208 10.76 1.38 2.06
CA THR A 208 10.93 0.04 2.68
C THR A 208 9.69 -0.85 2.52
N ALA A 209 8.62 -0.34 1.90
CA ALA A 209 7.36 -1.06 1.80
C ALA A 209 7.48 -2.36 1.01
N SER A 210 8.18 -2.34 -0.13
CA SER A 210 8.44 -3.51 -0.96
C SER A 210 9.34 -4.54 -0.25
N THR A 211 10.43 -4.12 0.39
CA THR A 211 11.32 -5.04 1.11
C THR A 211 10.63 -5.71 2.30
N ASN A 212 9.77 -4.97 3.01
CA ASN A 212 8.98 -5.53 4.11
C ASN A 212 7.93 -6.54 3.59
N ALA A 213 7.31 -6.27 2.44
CA ALA A 213 6.41 -7.22 1.79
C ALA A 213 7.17 -8.46 1.33
N ALA A 214 8.33 -8.30 0.67
CA ALA A 214 9.16 -9.41 0.21
C ALA A 214 9.55 -10.34 1.37
N PHE A 215 10.01 -9.78 2.48
CA PHE A 215 10.36 -10.54 3.69
C PHE A 215 9.20 -11.41 4.20
N GLU A 216 8.03 -10.82 4.45
CA GLU A 216 6.90 -11.58 4.99
C GLU A 216 6.36 -12.60 3.99
N TRP A 217 6.26 -12.21 2.73
CA TRP A 217 5.75 -13.09 1.68
C TRP A 217 6.65 -14.30 1.53
N THR A 218 7.98 -14.10 1.54
CA THR A 218 8.93 -15.21 1.47
C THR A 218 8.75 -16.17 2.62
N ARG A 219 8.66 -15.68 3.86
CA ARG A 219 8.48 -16.55 5.03
C ARG A 219 7.17 -17.34 4.97
N SER A 220 6.06 -16.67 4.66
CA SER A 220 4.75 -17.33 4.55
C SER A 220 4.71 -18.34 3.40
N LEU A 221 5.28 -18.01 2.24
CA LEU A 221 5.29 -18.89 1.07
C LEU A 221 6.20 -20.11 1.29
N ALA A 222 7.38 -19.91 1.88
CA ALA A 222 8.29 -21.00 2.24
C ALA A 222 7.65 -21.96 3.25
N GLU A 223 6.96 -21.44 4.28
CA GLU A 223 6.22 -22.25 5.26
C GLU A 223 5.12 -23.10 4.59
N VAL A 224 4.29 -22.48 3.74
CA VAL A 224 3.14 -23.15 3.12
C VAL A 224 3.55 -24.20 2.08
N THR A 225 4.65 -23.96 1.36
CA THR A 225 5.12 -24.83 0.28
C THR A 225 6.20 -25.82 0.71
N GLN A 226 6.75 -25.66 1.92
CA GLN A 226 7.98 -26.33 2.36
C GLN A 226 9.15 -26.11 1.37
N GLY A 227 9.14 -24.96 0.68
CA GLY A 227 10.16 -24.55 -0.29
C GLY A 227 11.34 -23.84 0.37
N ALA A 228 12.42 -23.63 -0.40
CA ALA A 228 13.57 -22.87 0.07
C ALA A 228 13.26 -21.36 0.11
N GLU A 229 13.61 -20.69 1.21
CA GLU A 229 13.40 -19.25 1.37
C GLU A 229 14.12 -18.44 0.29
N ALA A 230 15.32 -18.86 -0.12
CA ALA A 230 16.10 -18.16 -1.13
C ALA A 230 15.38 -18.09 -2.49
N ASP A 231 14.73 -19.19 -2.91
CA ASP A 231 14.00 -19.21 -4.18
C ASP A 231 12.74 -18.32 -4.12
N TRP A 232 12.05 -18.35 -2.98
CA TRP A 232 10.90 -17.47 -2.74
C TRP A 232 11.28 -16.00 -2.65
N LEU A 233 12.43 -15.69 -2.05
CA LEU A 233 12.93 -14.31 -1.99
C LEU A 233 13.18 -13.72 -3.37
N GLU A 234 13.83 -14.47 -4.26
CA GLU A 234 14.03 -13.99 -5.62
C GLU A 234 12.69 -13.80 -6.36
N LEU A 235 11.70 -14.69 -6.15
CA LEU A 235 10.37 -14.49 -6.72
C LEU A 235 9.66 -13.26 -6.16
N THR A 236 9.68 -13.04 -4.84
CA THR A 236 8.95 -11.93 -4.22
C THR A 236 9.56 -10.58 -4.61
N LEU A 237 10.89 -10.49 -4.71
CA LEU A 237 11.57 -9.31 -5.23
C LEU A 237 11.20 -9.05 -6.71
N GLN A 238 11.07 -10.09 -7.54
CA GLN A 238 10.61 -9.98 -8.93
C GLN A 238 9.15 -9.49 -9.01
N VAL A 239 8.24 -10.06 -8.21
CA VAL A 239 6.82 -9.61 -8.16
C VAL A 239 6.73 -8.13 -7.82
N LEU A 240 7.59 -7.65 -6.91
CA LEU A 240 7.61 -6.25 -6.47
C LEU A 240 8.43 -5.34 -7.41
N GLY A 241 9.14 -5.93 -8.39
CA GLY A 241 9.96 -5.24 -9.38
C GLY A 241 11.16 -4.51 -8.78
N VAL A 242 11.82 -5.14 -7.80
CA VAL A 242 13.01 -4.61 -7.11
C VAL A 242 14.17 -5.62 -7.09
N ASP A 243 14.09 -6.68 -7.88
CA ASP A 243 15.12 -7.73 -7.99
C ASP A 243 16.41 -7.25 -8.67
N ASP A 244 16.35 -6.19 -9.48
CA ASP A 244 17.52 -5.55 -10.09
C ASP A 244 18.31 -4.64 -9.13
N LEU A 245 17.72 -4.26 -7.99
CA LEU A 245 18.38 -3.42 -6.99
C LEU A 245 19.32 -4.23 -6.10
N ALA A 246 20.24 -3.53 -5.44
CA ALA A 246 21.20 -4.08 -4.48
C ALA A 246 20.55 -4.45 -3.13
N ILE A 247 19.40 -5.13 -3.17
CA ILE A 247 18.68 -5.64 -2.00
C ILE A 247 19.45 -6.82 -1.39
N PRO A 248 19.56 -6.96 -0.05
CA PRO A 248 20.12 -8.14 0.56
C PRO A 248 19.33 -9.41 0.19
N ARG A 249 20.06 -10.49 -0.14
CA ARG A 249 19.48 -11.83 -0.39
C ARG A 249 19.44 -12.70 0.86
N ASP A 250 19.59 -12.05 2.00
CA ASP A 250 19.54 -12.64 3.32
C ASP A 250 18.25 -12.16 4.02
N ILE A 251 17.44 -13.11 4.46
CA ILE A 251 16.15 -12.85 5.09
C ILE A 251 16.34 -12.11 6.43
N GLU A 252 17.41 -12.39 7.16
CA GLU A 252 17.72 -11.69 8.40
C GLU A 252 18.11 -10.22 8.16
N ALA A 253 18.95 -9.96 7.15
CA ALA A 253 19.28 -8.59 6.74
C ALA A 253 18.04 -7.79 6.31
N LEU A 254 17.09 -8.41 5.61
CA LEU A 254 15.83 -7.78 5.23
C LEU A 254 14.94 -7.45 6.41
N ASP A 255 14.78 -8.38 7.37
CA ASP A 255 14.01 -8.14 8.61
C ASP A 255 14.55 -6.95 9.41
N GLN A 256 15.88 -6.81 9.45
CA GLN A 256 16.57 -5.74 10.16
C GLN A 256 16.68 -4.44 9.34
N GLY A 257 16.22 -4.43 8.09
CA GLY A 257 16.34 -3.28 7.18
C GLY A 257 17.79 -2.84 6.94
N ARG A 258 18.75 -3.77 6.98
CA ARG A 258 20.18 -3.48 6.80
C ARG A 258 20.54 -3.37 5.32
N ASP A 259 21.49 -2.48 5.01
CA ASP A 259 22.09 -2.34 3.69
C ASP A 259 21.09 -2.15 2.55
N LEU A 260 19.93 -1.56 2.85
CA LEU A 260 18.91 -1.25 1.85
C LEU A 260 19.33 -0.03 1.01
N PRO A 261 19.21 -0.08 -0.33
CA PRO A 261 19.41 1.06 -1.21
C PRO A 261 18.18 2.00 -1.15
N ILE A 262 18.05 2.70 -0.02
CA ILE A 262 16.86 3.50 0.34
C ILE A 262 16.55 4.55 -0.72
N GLU A 263 17.58 5.21 -1.24
CA GLU A 263 17.43 6.29 -2.20
C GLU A 263 16.97 5.77 -3.58
N GLU A 264 17.52 4.64 -4.04
CA GLU A 264 17.11 4.00 -5.29
C GLU A 264 15.71 3.39 -5.19
N LEU A 265 15.37 2.79 -4.03
CA LEU A 265 14.03 2.31 -3.75
C LEU A 265 13.03 3.46 -3.81
N TYR A 266 13.31 4.56 -3.09
CA TYR A 266 12.45 5.73 -3.09
C TYR A 266 12.30 6.33 -4.48
N ASP A 267 13.39 6.48 -5.23
CA ASP A 267 13.35 7.03 -6.58
C ASP A 267 12.44 6.22 -7.51
N ARG A 268 12.50 4.90 -7.39
CA ARG A 268 11.61 4.01 -8.14
C ARG A 268 10.15 4.16 -7.73
N GLU A 269 9.87 4.32 -6.45
CA GLU A 269 8.51 4.58 -5.99
C GLU A 269 7.98 5.92 -6.55
N ILE A 270 8.80 6.98 -6.59
CA ILE A 270 8.37 8.26 -7.19
C ILE A 270 8.12 8.10 -8.69
N ALA A 271 9.03 7.45 -9.41
CA ALA A 271 8.88 7.20 -10.84
C ALA A 271 7.57 6.44 -11.14
N ARG A 272 7.25 5.41 -10.34
CA ARG A 272 6.00 4.66 -10.47
C ARG A 272 4.79 5.50 -10.11
N LEU A 273 4.84 6.29 -9.04
CA LEU A 273 3.72 7.18 -8.66
C LEU A 273 3.31 8.07 -9.83
N VAL A 274 4.28 8.70 -10.49
CA VAL A 274 4.01 9.61 -11.60
C VAL A 274 3.54 8.85 -12.84
N ALA A 275 4.11 7.67 -13.12
CA ALA A 275 3.70 6.84 -14.25
C ALA A 275 2.27 6.27 -14.12
N ASP A 276 1.86 5.94 -12.89
CA ASP A 276 0.58 5.27 -12.60
C ASP A 276 -0.55 6.26 -12.25
N THR A 277 -0.27 7.57 -12.26
CA THR A 277 -1.26 8.65 -12.06
C THR A 277 -1.46 9.42 -13.36
N SER A 278 -2.55 10.20 -13.43
CA SER A 278 -2.95 10.97 -14.62
C SER A 278 -2.86 12.48 -14.43
N ASP A 279 -2.11 12.93 -13.41
CA ASP A 279 -1.89 14.35 -13.07
C ASP A 279 -3.19 15.12 -12.78
N ARG A 280 -4.22 14.42 -12.30
CA ARG A 280 -5.52 15.03 -11.95
C ARG A 280 -5.47 15.76 -10.63
N VAL A 281 -4.61 15.30 -9.72
CA VAL A 281 -4.43 15.85 -8.39
C VAL A 281 -2.95 15.98 -8.07
N PRO A 282 -2.54 16.98 -7.28
CA PRO A 282 -1.15 17.13 -6.88
C PRO A 282 -0.66 15.93 -6.06
N LEU A 283 0.63 15.65 -6.26
CA LEU A 283 1.34 14.52 -5.65
C LEU A 283 2.36 15.06 -4.65
N TYR A 284 2.24 14.64 -3.39
CA TYR A 284 3.10 15.05 -2.29
C TYR A 284 3.78 13.85 -1.62
N PRO A 285 4.74 13.16 -2.27
CA PRO A 285 5.45 12.04 -1.65
C PRO A 285 6.05 12.37 -0.28
N PRO A 286 6.11 11.41 0.66
CA PRO A 286 6.54 11.70 2.01
C PRO A 286 8.07 11.80 2.10
N VAL A 287 8.57 12.77 2.86
CA VAL A 287 10.00 12.91 3.18
C VAL A 287 10.19 13.08 4.69
N SER A 288 10.94 12.16 5.29
CA SER A 288 11.36 12.29 6.70
C SER A 288 12.69 13.04 6.80
N ALA A 289 12.62 14.33 7.08
CA ALA A 289 13.77 15.22 7.13
C ALA A 289 14.44 15.30 8.52
N GLY A 290 14.32 14.23 9.32
CA GLY A 290 15.00 14.11 10.61
C GLY A 290 16.41 13.49 10.52
N GLY A 291 16.75 12.87 9.39
CA GLY A 291 17.94 12.04 9.19
C GLY A 291 19.16 12.76 8.61
N ASP A 292 19.92 12.02 7.79
CA ASP A 292 21.08 12.52 7.04
C ASP A 292 20.67 13.60 6.01
N PRO A 293 21.24 14.81 6.06
CA PRO A 293 20.94 15.87 5.10
C PRO A 293 21.17 15.48 3.64
N GLU A 294 22.21 14.69 3.35
CA GLU A 294 22.52 14.30 1.98
C GLU A 294 21.48 13.32 1.42
N ARG A 295 21.05 12.33 2.21
CA ARG A 295 19.86 11.54 1.89
C ARG A 295 18.63 12.41 1.67
N THR A 296 18.32 13.34 2.58
CA THR A 296 17.15 14.23 2.41
C THR A 296 17.20 15.01 1.10
N ARG A 297 18.37 15.56 0.74
CA ARG A 297 18.59 16.26 -0.55
C ARG A 297 18.24 15.36 -1.73
N ARG A 298 18.71 14.11 -1.73
CA ARG A 298 18.44 13.14 -2.81
C ARG A 298 16.97 12.76 -2.92
N LEU A 299 16.28 12.55 -1.79
CA LEU A 299 14.85 12.24 -1.79
C LEU A 299 14.03 13.41 -2.37
N CYS A 300 14.30 14.65 -1.93
CA CYS A 300 13.66 15.84 -2.49
C CYS A 300 13.95 16.03 -3.98
N ARG A 301 15.19 15.78 -4.39
CA ARG A 301 15.58 15.85 -5.81
C ARG A 301 14.85 14.81 -6.65
N SER A 302 14.71 13.58 -6.18
CA SER A 302 13.95 12.55 -6.88
C SER A 302 12.50 12.98 -7.14
N ILE A 303 11.84 13.58 -6.14
CA ILE A 303 10.48 14.15 -6.32
C ILE A 303 10.49 15.20 -7.43
N ALA A 304 11.44 16.14 -7.40
CA ALA A 304 11.52 17.20 -8.41
C ALA A 304 11.82 16.65 -9.81
N ASP A 305 12.77 15.73 -9.94
CA ASP A 305 13.24 15.16 -11.19
C ASP A 305 12.14 14.35 -11.91
N HIS A 306 11.27 13.69 -11.15
CA HIS A 306 10.13 12.94 -11.71
C HIS A 306 8.85 13.77 -11.86
N GLY A 307 8.85 15.06 -11.46
CA GLY A 307 7.69 15.95 -11.63
C GLY A 307 6.64 15.89 -10.53
N GLY A 308 7.02 15.52 -9.30
CA GLY A 308 6.16 15.68 -8.13
C GLY A 308 5.87 17.14 -7.79
N HIS A 309 4.74 17.39 -7.11
CA HIS A 309 4.24 18.76 -6.85
C HIS A 309 4.76 19.38 -5.55
N GLY A 310 5.43 18.57 -4.73
CA GLY A 310 5.96 18.95 -3.43
C GLY A 310 6.15 17.70 -2.57
N ALA A 311 6.26 17.87 -1.26
CA ALA A 311 6.36 16.74 -0.33
C ALA A 311 5.56 16.98 0.95
N MET A 312 5.04 15.90 1.52
CA MET A 312 4.59 15.88 2.91
C MET A 312 5.79 15.59 3.79
N MET A 313 6.17 16.52 4.67
CA MET A 313 7.45 16.47 5.35
C MET A 313 7.33 16.41 6.87
N THR A 314 8.07 15.49 7.48
CA THR A 314 8.43 15.62 8.91
C THR A 314 9.71 16.44 9.00
N LEU A 315 9.64 17.62 9.62
CA LEU A 315 10.77 18.54 9.74
C LEU A 315 11.47 18.43 11.10
N ALA A 316 12.79 18.64 11.10
CA ALA A 316 13.59 18.92 12.28
C ALA A 316 14.09 20.38 12.20
N PRO A 317 13.30 21.37 12.65
CA PRO A 317 13.55 22.79 12.38
C PRO A 317 14.84 23.33 13.02
N ASP A 318 15.34 22.66 14.05
CA ASP A 318 16.62 22.92 14.69
C ASP A 318 17.83 22.46 13.85
N ARG A 319 17.62 21.57 12.88
CA ARG A 319 18.65 21.05 11.96
C ARG A 319 18.74 21.87 10.69
N LYS A 320 19.44 23.01 10.77
CA LYS A 320 19.66 23.93 9.64
C LYS A 320 20.25 23.27 8.39
N GLU A 321 21.12 22.28 8.56
CA GLU A 321 21.73 21.54 7.45
C GLU A 321 20.69 20.76 6.66
N THR A 322 19.72 20.16 7.35
CA THR A 322 18.62 19.44 6.71
C THR A 322 17.68 20.41 6.01
N LEU A 323 17.36 21.57 6.61
CA LEU A 323 16.55 22.60 5.93
C LEU A 323 17.21 23.08 4.64
N ARG A 324 18.52 23.30 4.66
CA ARG A 324 19.30 23.66 3.47
C ARG A 324 19.29 22.54 2.42
N ALA A 325 19.41 21.28 2.85
CA ALA A 325 19.32 20.14 1.96
C ALA A 325 17.95 20.03 1.25
N ILE A 326 16.87 20.37 1.95
CA ILE A 326 15.52 20.42 1.36
C ILE A 326 15.45 21.49 0.26
N GLN A 327 15.93 22.71 0.55
CA GLN A 327 15.98 23.81 -0.42
C GLN A 327 16.78 23.41 -1.67
N GLU A 328 18.01 22.92 -1.47
CA GLU A 328 18.88 22.47 -2.55
C GLU A 328 18.32 21.26 -3.32
N GLY A 329 17.55 20.39 -2.65
CA GLY A 329 16.92 19.22 -3.24
C GLY A 329 15.78 19.60 -4.19
N PHE A 330 14.92 20.54 -3.80
CA PHE A 330 13.84 21.06 -4.66
C PHE A 330 14.30 22.15 -5.64
N GLY A 331 15.56 22.59 -5.58
CA GLY A 331 16.09 23.63 -6.46
C GLY A 331 15.65 25.06 -6.10
N ALA A 332 15.36 25.31 -4.82
CA ALA A 332 14.96 26.61 -4.26
C ALA A 332 16.11 27.31 -3.51
#